data_AF-A0A6J5BET7-F1
#
_entry.id   AF-A0A6J5BET7-F1
#
_cell.length_a   1.000
_cell.length_b   1.000
_cell.length_c   1.000
_cell.angle_alpha   90.00
_cell.angle_beta   90.00
_cell.angle_gamma   90.00
#
_symmetry.space_group_name_H-M   'P 1'
#
loop_
_entity.id
_entity.type
_entity.pdbx_description
1 polymer ?
#
loop_
_entity_poly.entity_id
_entity_poly.type
_entity_poly.pdbx_seq_one_letter_code
_entity_poly.pdbx_strand_id
1 'polypeptide(L)'
;MPTPPILTTNRLALRPHTRDDFLESYTMWSDPEVIRYIGGKPFTREEVWARLLRYAGHCEQLRTTYKGEPTIVLRRMAGATTK
;
A
#
# COMPACT_ATOMS: atom_id res chain seq x y z
N MET A 1 4.17 16.78 5.10
CA MET A 1 3.94 15.58 5.95
C MET A 1 5.18 14.72 5.92
N PRO A 2 5.64 14.20 7.07
CA PRO A 2 6.86 13.41 7.14
C PRO A 2 6.70 12.06 6.44
N THR A 3 7.79 11.58 5.84
CA THR A 3 7.89 10.24 5.27
C THR A 3 7.51 9.21 6.34
N PRO A 4 6.63 8.23 6.06
CA PRO A 4 6.27 7.22 7.04
C PRO A 4 7.52 6.49 7.57
N PRO A 5 7.62 6.26 8.89
CA PRO A 5 8.83 5.74 9.50
C PRO A 5 9.07 4.28 9.11
N ILE A 6 10.34 3.88 9.08
CA ILE A 6 10.74 2.48 8.96
C ILE A 6 11.06 1.99 10.38
N LEU A 7 10.38 0.94 10.82
CA LEU A 7 10.64 0.33 12.12
C LEU A 7 11.55 -0.88 11.90
N THR A 8 12.67 -0.94 12.61
CA THR A 8 13.62 -2.05 12.49
C THR A 8 13.79 -2.76 13.82
N THR A 9 13.99 -4.07 13.74
CA THR A 9 14.39 -4.96 14.82
C THR A 9 15.58 -5.80 14.34
N ASN A 10 16.13 -6.66 15.19
CA ASN A 10 17.25 -7.51 14.83
C ASN A 10 16.99 -8.44 13.62
N ARG A 11 15.73 -8.77 13.31
CA ARG A 11 15.38 -9.74 12.25
C ARG A 11 14.30 -9.25 11.27
N LEU A 12 13.70 -8.09 11.51
CA LEU A 12 12.54 -7.61 10.75
C LEU A 12 12.62 -6.09 10.55
N ALA A 13 12.31 -5.65 9.33
CA ALA A 13 12.08 -4.25 9.00
C ALA A 13 10.62 -4.08 8.52
N LEU A 14 9.86 -3.22 9.19
CA LEU A 14 8.55 -2.77 8.74
C LEU A 14 8.73 -1.45 8.00
N ARG A 15 8.41 -1.45 6.71
CA ARG A 15 8.52 -0.29 5.82
C ARG A 15 7.21 -0.10 5.03
N PRO A 16 7.00 1.10 4.46
CA PRO A 16 5.92 1.30 3.49
C PRO A 16 6.02 0.31 2.32
N HIS A 17 4.86 -0.11 1.83
CA HIS A 17 4.77 -0.95 0.65
C HIS A 17 5.23 -0.20 -0.60
N THR A 18 6.03 -0.88 -1.42
CA THR A 18 6.51 -0.40 -2.71
C THR A 18 5.87 -1.22 -3.84
N ARG A 19 6.10 -0.79 -5.09
CA ARG A 19 5.63 -1.56 -6.26
C ARG A 19 6.30 -2.93 -6.34
N ASP A 20 7.54 -3.04 -5.91
CA ASP A 20 8.34 -4.25 -6.08
C ASP A 20 7.87 -5.38 -5.14
N ASP A 21 7.18 -5.03 -4.06
CA ASP A 21 6.54 -5.97 -3.14
C ASP A 21 5.35 -6.72 -3.76
N PHE A 22 4.92 -6.32 -4.96
CA PHE A 22 3.71 -6.85 -5.58
C PHE A 22 3.78 -8.35 -5.81
N LEU A 23 4.90 -8.84 -6.37
CA LEU A 23 5.01 -10.25 -6.73
C LEU A 23 5.00 -11.14 -5.49
N GLU A 24 5.77 -10.75 -4.47
CA GLU A 24 5.84 -11.43 -3.18
C GLU A 24 4.49 -11.40 -2.44
N SER A 25 3.81 -10.24 -2.49
CA SER A 25 2.45 -10.11 -1.96
C SER A 25 1.48 -11.01 -2.70
N TYR A 26 1.58 -11.12 -4.03
CA TYR A 26 0.71 -11.98 -4.83
C TYR A 26 0.93 -13.46 -4.48
N THR A 27 2.17 -13.91 -4.37
CA THR A 27 2.49 -15.28 -3.93
C THR A 27 1.82 -15.58 -2.59
N MET A 28 1.99 -14.70 -1.59
CA MET A 28 1.37 -14.87 -0.27
C MET A 28 -0.17 -14.86 -0.33
N TRP A 29 -0.77 -13.92 -1.07
CA TRP A 29 -2.22 -13.74 -1.11
C TRP A 29 -2.95 -14.72 -2.05
N SER A 30 -2.20 -15.45 -2.88
CA SER A 30 -2.72 -16.52 -3.74
C SER A 30 -2.63 -17.92 -3.08
N ASP A 31 -1.93 -18.04 -1.94
CA ASP A 31 -1.77 -19.31 -1.24
C ASP A 31 -3.05 -19.69 -0.45
N PRO A 32 -3.71 -20.81 -0.76
CA PRO A 32 -4.90 -21.27 -0.04
C PRO A 32 -4.70 -21.41 1.48
N GLU A 33 -3.51 -21.81 1.93
CA GLU A 33 -3.22 -21.99 3.36
C GLU A 33 -3.22 -20.66 4.10
N VAL A 34 -2.70 -19.60 3.46
CA VAL A 34 -2.69 -18.25 4.03
C VAL A 34 -4.13 -17.68 4.09
N ILE A 35 -4.97 -17.97 3.10
CA ILE A 35 -6.29 -17.34 2.97
C ILE A 35 -7.38 -18.13 3.72
N ARG A 36 -7.12 -19.39 4.09
CA ARG A 36 -8.04 -20.26 4.83
C ARG A 36 -8.74 -19.57 6.00
N TYR A 37 -8.03 -18.70 6.72
CA TYR A 37 -8.55 -17.97 7.88
C TYR A 37 -8.91 -16.50 7.63
N ILE A 38 -8.69 -15.98 6.42
CA ILE A 38 -8.88 -14.56 6.10
C ILE A 38 -10.13 -14.34 5.23
N GLY A 39 -10.41 -15.25 4.29
CA GLY A 39 -11.52 -15.10 3.36
C GLY A 39 -11.90 -16.33 2.54
N GLY A 40 -11.18 -17.46 2.71
CA GLY A 40 -11.53 -18.74 2.10
C GLY A 40 -11.33 -18.88 0.58
N LYS A 41 -11.07 -17.79 -0.15
CA LYS A 41 -10.79 -17.80 -1.61
C LYS A 41 -9.46 -17.11 -1.93
N PRO A 42 -8.50 -17.82 -2.56
CA PRO A 42 -7.27 -17.21 -3.07
C PRO A 42 -7.53 -15.96 -3.92
N PHE A 43 -6.73 -14.92 -3.71
CA PHE A 43 -6.93 -13.64 -4.39
C PHE A 43 -6.38 -13.70 -5.82
N THR A 44 -7.07 -13.04 -6.76
CA THR A 44 -6.52 -12.83 -8.10
C THR A 44 -5.42 -11.77 -8.08
N ARG A 45 -4.65 -11.74 -9.17
CA ARG A 45 -3.57 -10.76 -9.36
C ARG A 45 -4.08 -9.32 -9.23
N GLU A 46 -5.24 -9.03 -9.80
CA GLU A 46 -5.90 -7.71 -9.78
C GLU A 46 -6.37 -7.35 -8.36
N GLU A 47 -6.93 -8.31 -7.63
CA GLU A 47 -7.40 -8.10 -6.25
C GLU A 47 -6.22 -7.78 -5.31
N VAL A 48 -5.10 -8.49 -5.47
CA VAL A 48 -3.87 -8.19 -4.71
C VAL A 48 -3.29 -6.85 -5.11
N TRP A 49 -3.30 -6.51 -6.40
CA TRP A 49 -2.84 -5.20 -6.86
C TRP A 49 -3.68 -4.09 -6.23
N ALA A 50 -5.01 -4.17 -6.32
CA ALA A 50 -5.92 -3.21 -5.71
C ALA A 50 -5.70 -3.09 -4.18
N ARG A 51 -5.37 -4.21 -3.51
CA ARG A 51 -5.03 -4.22 -2.08
C ARG A 51 -3.73 -3.48 -1.78
N LEU A 52 -2.68 -3.73 -2.55
CA LEU A 52 -1.40 -3.00 -2.44
C LEU A 52 -1.60 -1.49 -2.67
N LEU A 53 -2.44 -1.11 -3.62
CA LEU A 53 -2.82 0.29 -3.86
C LEU A 53 -3.46 0.94 -2.62
N ARG A 54 -4.35 0.21 -1.93
CA ARG A 54 -4.99 0.68 -0.69
C ARG A 54 -3.96 0.80 0.44
N TYR A 55 -2.99 -0.11 0.52
CA TYR A 55 -1.95 -0.11 1.57
C TYR A 55 -0.88 0.97 1.39
N ALA A 56 -0.52 1.30 0.14
CA ALA A 56 0.38 2.41 -0.15
C ALA A 56 -0.17 3.75 0.36
N GLY A 57 -1.49 3.83 0.61
CA GLY A 57 -2.14 4.99 1.19
C GLY A 57 -2.20 6.18 0.24
N HIS A 58 -3.09 7.11 0.58
CA HIS A 58 -3.15 8.42 -0.04
C HIS A 58 -2.66 9.44 0.99
N CYS A 59 -1.72 10.30 0.61
CA CYS A 59 -1.23 11.37 1.48
C CYS A 59 -1.88 12.69 1.07
N GLU A 60 -2.36 13.48 2.03
CA GLU A 60 -2.79 14.86 1.76
C GLU A 60 -1.61 15.67 1.20
N GLN A 61 -1.74 16.12 -0.05
CA GLN A 61 -0.75 16.93 -0.75
C GLN A 61 -1.01 18.41 -0.48
N LEU A 62 -2.26 18.82 -0.65
CA LEU A 62 -2.68 20.21 -0.54
C LEU A 62 -4.13 20.27 -0.11
N ARG A 63 -4.43 21.23 0.77
CA ARG A 63 -5.80 21.68 1.02
C ARG A 63 -6.04 22.93 0.18
N THR A 64 -7.09 22.91 -0.62
CA THR A 64 -7.48 24.00 -1.51
C THR A 64 -8.99 24.21 -1.44
N THR A 65 -9.50 25.21 -2.14
CA THR A 65 -10.93 25.36 -2.38
C THR A 65 -11.19 25.13 -3.87
N TYR A 66 -12.18 24.30 -4.18
CA TYR A 66 -12.63 24.10 -5.56
C TYR A 66 -14.11 24.44 -5.62
N LYS A 67 -14.46 25.41 -6.47
CA LYS A 67 -15.82 25.99 -6.56
C LYS A 67 -16.37 26.48 -5.20
N GLY A 68 -15.49 27.00 -4.34
CA GLY A 68 -15.87 27.51 -3.01
C GLY A 68 -15.91 26.45 -1.90
N GLU A 69 -15.83 25.16 -2.24
CA GLU A 69 -15.87 24.07 -1.25
C GLU A 69 -14.46 23.65 -0.82
N PRO A 70 -14.23 23.40 0.48
CA PRO A 70 -12.95 22.90 0.98
C PRO A 70 -12.65 21.52 0.38
N THR A 71 -11.56 21.45 -0.37
CA THR A 71 -11.14 20.28 -1.15
C THR A 71 -9.76 19.84 -0.71
N ILE A 72 -9.60 18.54 -0.45
CA ILE A 72 -8.31 17.93 -0.13
C ILE A 72 -7.79 17.25 -1.39
N VAL A 73 -6.65 17.71 -1.88
CA VAL A 73 -5.91 17.04 -2.96
C VAL A 73 -5.03 15.98 -2.31
N LEU A 74 -5.33 14.72 -2.60
CA LEU A 74 -4.54 13.60 -2.15
C LEU A 74 -3.53 13.19 -3.23
N ARG A 75 -2.27 13.06 -2.84
CA ARG A 75 -1.20 12.48 -3.65
C ARG A 75 -1.01 11.03 -3.28
N ARG A 76 -0.80 10.19 -4.29
CA ARG A 76 -0.20 8.90 -4.09
C ARG A 76 1.32 9.07 -3.95
N MET A 77 1.86 8.71 -2.79
CA MET A 77 3.31 8.60 -2.62
C MET A 77 3.75 7.35 -3.38
N ALA A 78 4.10 7.50 -4.66
CA ALA A 78 4.82 6.45 -5.36
C ALA A 78 6.15 6.28 -4.63
N GLY A 79 6.40 5.08 -4.08
CA GLY A 79 7.65 4.75 -3.42
C GLY A 79 8.81 5.19 -4.30
N ALA A 80 9.69 6.02 -3.73
CA ALA A 80 10.89 6.48 -4.41
C ALA A 80 11.67 5.25 -4.86
N THR A 81 11.76 5.05 -6.17
CA THR A 81 12.70 4.11 -6.77
C THR A 81 14.09 4.68 -6.53
N THR A 82 14.72 4.32 -5.42
CA THR A 82 16.16 4.49 -5.28
C THR A 82 16.80 3.36 -6.09
N LYS A 83 17.26 3.71 -7.30
CA LYS A 83 18.26 2.94 -8.03
C LYS A 83 19.58 2.96 -7.27
#